data_AF-A0AAD7A0X1-F1
#
_entry.id   AF-A0AAD7A0X1-F1
#
_cell.length_a   1.000
_cell.length_b   1.000
_cell.length_c   1.000
_cell.angle_alpha   90.00
_cell.angle_beta   90.00
_cell.angle_gamma   90.00
#
_symmetry.space_group_name_H-M   'P 1'
#
loop_
_entity.id
_entity.type
_entity.pdbx_description
1 polymer ?
#
loop_
_entity_poly.entity_id
_entity_poly.type
_entity_poly.pdbx_seq_one_letter_code
_entity_poly.pdbx_strand_id
1 'polypeptide(L)'
;MKYTYPASHEQDSLTDQLLALKIARHSSCTTCDSCPGLHPDPSWEVVLDDLSAEPSLVELDQYGSDDEDGQPNYLKGCACGHDMYDHGANQPQLGRDEFLRRGRVAIRLDEILQVRAPLMYKLQLERI
;
A
#
# COMPACT_ATOMS: atom_id res chain seq x y z
N MET A 1 -5.91 11.57 8.39
CA MET A 1 -5.76 10.23 9.00
C MET A 1 -4.54 9.55 8.40
N LYS A 2 -3.79 8.78 9.20
CA LYS A 2 -2.56 8.10 8.78
C LYS A 2 -2.85 6.61 8.59
N TYR A 3 -2.52 6.08 7.42
CA TYR A 3 -2.62 4.65 7.10
C TYR A 3 -1.25 4.08 6.76
N THR A 4 -1.10 2.78 6.92
CA THR A 4 0.11 2.06 6.52
C THR A 4 -0.13 1.25 5.26
N TYR A 5 0.91 1.08 4.45
CA TYR A 5 0.95 0.13 3.34
C TYR A 5 1.84 -1.06 3.67
N PRO A 6 1.39 -2.30 3.47
CA PRO A 6 2.19 -3.47 3.77
C PRO A 6 3.47 -3.47 2.95
N ALA A 7 4.61 -3.67 3.62
CA ALA A 7 5.91 -3.81 2.98
C ALA A 7 5.90 -4.95 1.96
N SER A 8 6.52 -4.72 0.80
CA SER A 8 6.59 -5.71 -0.28
C SER A 8 7.65 -6.78 -0.06
N HIS A 9 8.64 -6.51 0.81
CA HIS A 9 9.78 -7.39 1.05
C HIS A 9 9.47 -8.58 1.97
N GLU A 10 8.29 -8.60 2.61
CA GLU A 10 7.86 -9.70 3.47
C GLU A 10 6.77 -10.57 2.82
N GLN A 11 6.96 -10.96 1.56
CA GLN A 11 5.94 -11.68 0.79
C GLN A 11 5.38 -12.94 1.50
N ASP A 12 6.23 -13.66 2.24
CA ASP A 12 5.85 -14.91 2.93
C ASP A 12 5.07 -14.66 4.24
N SER A 13 5.07 -13.43 4.78
CA SER A 13 4.33 -13.07 6.00
C SER A 13 2.97 -12.42 5.72
N LEU A 14 2.68 -12.07 4.46
CA LEU A 14 1.45 -11.38 4.09
C LEU A 14 0.21 -12.25 4.30
N THR A 15 -0.72 -11.76 5.12
CA THR A 15 -2.06 -12.36 5.23
C THR A 15 -2.84 -12.17 3.92
N ASP A 16 -3.85 -13.01 3.68
CA ASP A 16 -4.71 -12.90 2.49
C ASP A 16 -5.33 -11.50 2.36
N GLN A 17 -5.63 -10.82 3.48
CA GLN A 17 -6.14 -9.44 3.47
C GLN A 17 -5.11 -8.42 2.98
N LEU A 18 -3.85 -8.56 3.37
CA LEU A 18 -2.77 -7.66 2.90
C LEU A 18 -2.41 -7.93 1.45
N LEU A 19 -2.45 -9.19 1.03
CA LEU A 19 -2.29 -9.55 -0.36
C LEU A 19 -3.43 -8.99 -1.21
N ALA A 20 -4.67 -9.04 -0.70
CA ALA A 20 -5.83 -8.45 -1.36
C ALA A 20 -5.68 -6.92 -1.52
N LEU A 21 -5.17 -6.23 -0.49
CA LEU A 21 -4.87 -4.79 -0.57
C LEU A 21 -3.83 -4.47 -1.65
N LYS A 22 -2.77 -5.27 -1.76
CA LYS A 22 -1.76 -5.11 -2.82
C LYS A 22 -2.38 -5.31 -4.20
N ILE A 23 -3.20 -6.35 -4.39
CA ILE A 23 -3.89 -6.60 -5.67
C ILE A 23 -4.82 -5.43 -6.01
N ALA A 24 -5.62 -4.98 -5.05
CA ALA A 24 -6.63 -3.96 -5.23
C ALA A 24 -6.03 -2.62 -5.69
N ARG A 25 -4.83 -2.27 -5.21
CA ARG A 25 -4.11 -1.06 -5.62
C ARG A 25 -3.87 -0.98 -7.12
N HIS A 26 -3.62 -2.11 -7.76
CA HIS A 26 -3.25 -2.20 -9.18
C HIS A 26 -4.39 -2.68 -10.08
N SER A 27 -5.62 -2.71 -9.55
CA SER A 27 -6.78 -3.28 -10.20
C SER A 27 -7.93 -2.28 -10.25
N SER A 28 -8.48 -2.05 -11.44
CA SER A 28 -9.62 -1.15 -11.63
C SER A 28 -10.82 -1.58 -10.80
N CYS A 29 -11.56 -0.61 -10.27
CA CYS A 29 -12.84 -0.88 -9.64
C CYS A 29 -13.80 -1.48 -10.68
N THR A 30 -14.53 -2.51 -10.28
CA THR A 30 -15.56 -3.13 -11.12
C THR A 30 -16.88 -2.35 -11.13
N THR A 31 -17.08 -1.47 -10.15
CA THR A 31 -18.29 -0.65 -10.00
C THR A 31 -18.14 0.76 -10.56
N CYS A 32 -16.91 1.30 -10.61
CA CYS A 32 -16.63 2.63 -11.16
C CYS A 32 -16.01 2.54 -12.56
N ASP A 33 -16.39 3.45 -13.45
CA ASP A 33 -15.78 3.51 -14.80
C ASP A 33 -14.36 4.07 -14.82
N SER A 34 -13.99 4.88 -13.82
CA SER A 34 -12.77 5.70 -13.85
C SER A 34 -11.80 5.43 -12.71
N CYS A 35 -12.09 4.51 -11.79
CA CYS A 35 -11.23 4.25 -10.64
C CYS A 35 -10.19 3.18 -11.00
N PRO A 36 -8.90 3.55 -11.18
CA PRO A 36 -7.90 2.66 -11.75
C PRO A 36 -7.34 1.65 -10.75
N GLY A 37 -7.62 1.83 -9.47
CA GLY A 37 -6.97 1.12 -8.37
C GLY A 37 -7.50 1.58 -7.02
N LEU A 38 -7.39 0.73 -6.01
CA LEU A 38 -7.70 1.10 -4.63
C LEU A 38 -6.67 2.12 -4.15
N HIS A 39 -7.15 3.33 -3.86
CA HIS A 39 -6.35 4.43 -3.37
C HIS A 39 -7.04 5.15 -2.20
N PRO A 40 -6.26 5.70 -1.25
CA PRO A 40 -6.77 6.52 -0.16
C PRO A 40 -7.46 7.79 -0.69
N ASP A 41 -8.26 8.41 0.17
CA ASP A 41 -8.72 9.78 -0.07
C ASP A 41 -7.49 10.73 -0.19
N PRO A 42 -7.50 11.72 -1.09
CA PRO A 42 -6.39 12.67 -1.23
C PRO A 42 -6.02 13.42 0.05
N SER A 43 -6.93 13.51 1.03
CA SER A 43 -6.69 14.11 2.34
C SER A 43 -6.01 13.19 3.36
N TRP A 44 -5.78 11.92 3.01
CA TRP A 44 -5.17 10.94 3.91
C TRP A 44 -3.68 10.77 3.63
N GLU A 45 -2.91 10.64 4.70
CA GLU A 45 -1.48 10.38 4.62
C GLU A 45 -1.26 8.87 4.64
N VAL A 46 -0.46 8.35 3.71
CA VAL A 46 -0.10 6.94 3.70
C VAL A 46 1.40 6.77 3.77
N VAL A 47 1.83 5.99 4.77
CA VAL A 47 3.23 5.70 5.07
C VAL A 47 3.50 4.22 4.81
N LEU A 48 4.70 3.88 4.38
CA LEU A 48 5.08 2.48 4.25
C LEU A 48 5.20 1.85 5.64
N ASP A 49 4.73 0.62 5.77
CA ASP A 49 4.96 -0.24 6.93
C ASP A 49 6.38 -0.81 6.85
N ASP A 50 7.37 0.07 6.77
CA ASP A 50 8.78 -0.30 6.69
C ASP A 50 9.42 -0.04 8.05
N LEU A 51 9.64 -1.12 8.80
CA LEU A 51 10.32 -1.09 10.10
C LEU A 51 11.79 -0.64 9.96
N SER A 52 12.29 -0.47 8.73
CA SER A 52 13.64 0.03 8.43
C SER A 52 13.71 1.51 8.06
N ALA A 53 12.59 2.24 8.16
CA ALA A 53 12.66 3.70 8.23
C ALA A 53 13.34 4.08 9.55
N GLU A 54 14.67 4.26 9.49
CA GLU A 54 15.45 4.92 10.53
C GLU A 54 14.60 6.04 11.14
N PRO A 55 14.36 6.04 12.47
CA PRO A 55 13.61 7.11 13.09
C PRO A 55 14.37 8.39 12.75
N SER A 56 13.75 9.24 11.93
CA SER A 56 14.24 10.60 11.71
C SER A 56 14.51 11.17 13.10
N LEU A 57 15.78 11.48 13.38
CA LEU A 57 16.33 11.95 14.65
C LEU A 57 15.81 13.34 15.05
N VAL A 58 14.51 13.58 14.85
CA VAL A 58 13.82 14.85 15.01
C VAL A 58 12.51 14.58 15.76
N GLU A 59 12.60 13.98 16.93
CA GLU A 59 11.70 14.27 18.07
C GLU A 59 12.25 13.56 19.33
N LEU A 60 13.41 14.04 19.78
CA LEU A 60 13.76 13.99 21.20
C LEU A 60 12.83 14.97 21.94
N ASP A 61 11.57 14.60 22.11
CA ASP A 61 10.70 15.11 23.18
C ASP A 61 9.32 14.48 23.03
N GLN A 62 9.08 13.39 23.77
CA GLN A 62 7.84 13.21 24.54
C GLN A 62 7.91 11.89 25.32
N TYR A 63 8.42 12.01 26.54
CA TYR A 63 8.22 11.05 27.61
C TYR A 63 6.73 11.09 28.01
N GLY A 64 5.94 10.13 27.54
CA GLY A 64 4.49 10.08 27.78
C GLY A 64 3.87 8.79 27.31
N SER A 65 3.99 7.75 28.14
CA SER A 65 3.29 6.46 28.09
C SER A 65 1.87 6.54 27.52
N ASP A 66 1.61 5.82 26.43
CA ASP A 66 0.44 4.93 26.38
C ASP A 66 0.76 3.71 25.49
N ASP A 67 0.61 2.54 26.09
CA ASP A 67 0.80 1.22 25.49
C ASP A 67 -0.37 0.93 24.53
N GLU A 68 -0.31 1.44 23.31
CA GLU A 68 -1.03 0.83 22.19
C GLU A 68 0.00 0.17 21.27
N ASP A 69 0.21 -1.12 21.49
CA ASP A 69 0.95 -2.06 20.64
C ASP A 69 0.43 -2.04 19.19
N GLY A 70 0.79 -1.00 18.44
CA GLY A 70 1.52 -1.05 17.19
C GLY A 70 0.90 -1.77 16.00
N GLN A 71 -0.38 -2.15 16.00
CA GLN A 71 -0.96 -2.80 14.82
C GLN A 71 -1.12 -1.79 13.68
N PRO A 72 -0.48 -2.03 12.51
CA PRO A 72 -0.58 -1.13 11.37
C PRO A 72 -2.04 -0.96 10.92
N ASN A 73 -2.50 0.30 10.88
CA ASN A 73 -3.84 0.64 10.39
C ASN A 73 -3.82 0.67 8.86
N TYR A 74 -4.07 -0.48 8.23
CA TYR A 74 -4.13 -0.60 6.78
C TYR A 74 -5.41 0.00 6.21
N LEU A 75 -5.35 0.42 4.94
CA LEU A 75 -6.51 0.92 4.22
C LEU A 75 -7.60 -0.17 4.17
N LYS A 76 -8.86 0.21 4.41
CA LYS A 76 -10.01 -0.72 4.35
C LYS A 76 -10.93 -0.49 3.14
N GLY A 77 -10.82 0.68 2.51
CA GLY A 77 -11.65 1.05 1.37
C GLY A 77 -10.99 2.16 0.54
N CYS A 78 -11.43 2.29 -0.70
CA CYS A 78 -10.96 3.28 -1.64
C CYS A 78 -11.73 4.61 -1.48
N ALA A 79 -11.12 5.72 -1.88
CA ALA A 79 -11.79 7.01 -2.02
C ALA A 79 -13.03 6.99 -2.92
N CYS A 80 -13.14 6.02 -3.83
CA CYS A 80 -14.33 5.83 -4.66
C CYS A 80 -15.53 5.25 -3.88
N GLY A 81 -15.35 4.86 -2.62
CA GLY A 81 -16.38 4.30 -1.74
C GLY A 81 -16.47 2.77 -1.76
N HIS A 82 -15.67 2.10 -2.60
CA HIS A 82 -15.67 0.64 -2.75
C HIS A 82 -14.48 -0.03 -2.07
N ASP A 83 -14.60 -1.33 -1.80
CA ASP A 83 -13.60 -2.09 -1.05
C ASP A 83 -12.61 -2.86 -1.94
N MET A 84 -11.69 -3.60 -1.31
CA MET A 84 -10.70 -4.39 -2.04
C MET A 84 -11.31 -5.47 -2.97
N TYR A 85 -12.51 -5.97 -2.66
CA TYR A 85 -13.17 -6.99 -3.47
C TYR A 85 -13.70 -6.40 -4.78
N ASP A 86 -14.30 -5.22 -4.70
CA ASP A 86 -14.72 -4.45 -5.88
C ASP A 86 -13.53 -4.04 -6.76
N HIS A 87 -12.34 -3.99 -6.17
CA HIS A 87 -11.06 -3.77 -6.82
C HIS A 87 -10.33 -5.08 -7.19
N GLY A 88 -11.05 -6.13 -7.56
CA GLY A 88 -10.46 -7.30 -8.22
C GLY A 88 -9.59 -8.18 -7.32
N ALA A 89 -9.74 -8.06 -5.99
CA ALA A 89 -9.07 -8.90 -4.98
C ALA A 89 -10.03 -9.89 -4.28
N ASN A 90 -11.14 -10.26 -4.93
CA ASN A 90 -12.11 -11.23 -4.41
C ASN A 90 -11.62 -12.68 -4.56
N GLN A 91 -10.90 -13.20 -3.58
CA GLN A 91 -10.35 -14.57 -3.59
C GLN A 91 -11.42 -15.66 -3.78
N PRO A 92 -12.59 -15.64 -3.10
CA PRO A 92 -13.65 -16.62 -3.35
C PRO A 92 -14.12 -16.67 -4.81
N GLN A 93 -14.16 -15.54 -5.51
CA GLN A 93 -14.55 -15.47 -6.92
C GLN A 93 -13.41 -15.85 -7.88
N LEU A 94 -12.16 -15.47 -7.55
CA LEU A 94 -10.98 -15.72 -8.40
C LEU A 94 -10.45 -17.15 -8.28
N GLY A 95 -10.64 -17.79 -7.14
CA GLY A 95 -9.91 -19.00 -6.76
C GLY A 95 -8.50 -18.72 -6.26
N ARG A 96 -7.96 -19.65 -5.46
CA ARG A 96 -6.68 -19.48 -4.75
C ARG A 96 -5.50 -19.26 -5.68
N ASP A 97 -5.43 -20.00 -6.79
CA ASP A 97 -4.26 -19.95 -7.68
C ASP A 97 -4.13 -18.61 -8.42
N GLU A 98 -5.25 -18.07 -8.91
CA GLU A 98 -5.27 -16.77 -9.57
C GLU A 98 -5.08 -15.63 -8.57
N PHE A 99 -5.65 -15.74 -7.37
CA PHE A 99 -5.40 -14.78 -6.29
C PHE A 99 -3.91 -14.68 -5.96
N LEU A 100 -3.24 -15.81 -5.77
CA LEU A 100 -1.78 -15.85 -5.54
C LEU A 100 -0.99 -15.33 -6.75
N ARG A 101 -1.41 -15.64 -7.98
CA ARG A 101 -0.77 -15.12 -9.20
C ARG A 101 -0.85 -13.59 -9.25
N ARG A 102 -2.03 -13.00 -9.03
CA ARG A 102 -2.20 -11.55 -8.98
C ARG A 102 -1.42 -10.91 -7.85
N GLY A 103 -1.40 -11.57 -6.68
CA GLY A 103 -0.60 -11.15 -5.54
C GLY A 103 0.88 -11.02 -5.86
N ARG A 104 1.48 -12.02 -6.52
CA ARG A 104 2.88 -11.97 -6.99
C ARG A 104 3.14 -10.81 -7.93
N VAL A 105 2.22 -10.55 -8.87
CA VAL A 105 2.35 -9.43 -9.82
C VAL A 105 2.27 -8.08 -9.08
N ALA A 106 1.32 -7.93 -8.15
CA ALA A 106 1.15 -6.71 -7.37
C ALA A 106 2.36 -6.39 -6.50
N ILE A 107 2.90 -7.40 -5.80
CA ILE A 107 4.14 -7.26 -5.01
C ILE A 107 5.28 -6.81 -5.91
N ARG A 108 5.45 -7.45 -7.07
CA ARG A 108 6.53 -7.10 -7.99
C ARG A 108 6.39 -5.68 -8.55
N LEU A 109 5.17 -5.24 -8.83
CA LEU A 109 4.91 -3.85 -9.24
C LEU A 109 5.28 -2.87 -8.13
N ASP A 110 4.89 -3.15 -6.88
CA ASP A 110 5.24 -2.31 -5.74
C ASP A 110 6.77 -2.22 -5.58
N GLU A 111 7.50 -3.34 -5.68
CA GLU A 111 8.98 -3.34 -5.62
C GLU A 111 9.62 -2.48 -6.72
N ILE A 112 9.16 -2.62 -7.96
CA ILE A 112 9.68 -1.84 -9.10
C ILE A 112 9.44 -0.35 -8.90
N LEU A 113 8.27 0.01 -8.36
CA LEU A 113 7.90 1.41 -8.10
C LEU A 113 8.63 1.98 -6.88
N GLN A 114 8.87 1.17 -5.83
CA GLN A 114 9.64 1.55 -4.65
C GLN A 114 11.07 1.95 -5.04
N VAL A 115 11.68 1.25 -5.99
CA VAL A 115 13.03 1.56 -6.52
C VAL A 115 13.06 2.82 -7.41
N ARG A 116 11.90 3.35 -7.87
CA ARG A 116 11.85 4.56 -8.72
C ARG A 116 11.69 5.88 -7.97
N ALA A 117 11.30 5.86 -6.69
CA ALA A 117 11.25 7.06 -5.85
C ALA A 117 12.59 7.87 -5.79
N PRO A 118 13.79 7.28 -5.94
CA PRO A 118 15.04 8.05 -5.97
C PRO A 118 15.42 8.68 -7.33
N LEU A 119 14.70 8.41 -8.43
CA LEU A 119 15.15 8.83 -9.77
C LEU A 119 14.39 10.01 -10.40
N MET A 120 13.32 10.51 -9.79
CA MET A 120 12.62 11.70 -10.30
C MET A 120 13.14 13.05 -9.78
N TYR A 121 14.19 13.10 -8.94
CA TYR A 121 14.77 14.38 -8.49
C TYR A 121 16.05 14.81 -9.21
N LYS A 122 16.60 14.00 -10.13
CA LYS A 122 17.87 14.34 -10.81
C LYS A 122 17.77 14.76 -12.29
N LEU A 123 16.60 14.66 -12.92
CA LEU A 123 16.44 15.03 -14.35
C LEU A 123 15.89 16.44 -14.59
N GLN A 124 15.73 17.25 -13.54
CA GLN A 124 15.25 18.65 -13.66
C GLN A 124 16.33 19.71 -13.42
N LEU A 125 17.60 19.33 -13.19
CA LEU A 125 18.68 20.29 -12.90
C LEU A 125 19.81 20.35 -13.94
N GLU A 126 19.72 19.65 -15.08
CA GLU A 126 20.73 19.73 -16.15
C GLU A 126 20.22 20.45 -17.42
N ARG A 127 19.28 21.38 -17.25
CA ARG A 127 18.92 22.35 -18.31
C ARG A 127 18.90 23.77 -17.76
N ILE A 128 20.09 24.30 -17.48
CA ILE A 128 20.38 25.73 -17.48
C ILE A 128 21.67 25.92 -18.27
#